data_AF-A0A1D6QPG7-F1
#
_entry.id   AF-A0A1D6QPG7-F1
#
_cell.length_a   1.000
_cell.length_b   1.000
_cell.length_c   1.000
_cell.angle_alpha   90.00
_cell.angle_beta   90.00
_cell.angle_gamma   90.00
#
_symmetry.space_group_name_H-M   'P 1'
#
loop_
_entity.id
_entity.type
_entity.pdbx_description
1 polymer ?
#
loop_
_entity_poly.entity_id
_entity_poly.type
_entity_poly.pdbx_seq_one_letter_code
_entity_poly.pdbx_strand_id
1 'polypeptide(L)' 'MNLNKQIVEFCEEAGIGMKQYLAPYTTQQQWKAHFGARWETFERRKHRYDPLAILAPGQRIFPKASLPLPL' A
#
# COMPACT_ATOMS: atom_id res chain seq x y z
N MET A 1 24.17 -0.52 8.76
CA MET A 1 22.97 0.23 9.19
C MET A 1 22.43 0.99 8.00
N ASN A 2 21.10 0.98 7.79
CA ASN A 2 20.45 1.80 6.77
C ASN A 2 19.72 2.96 7.46
N LEU A 3 20.20 4.19 7.29
CA LEU A 3 19.67 5.39 7.95
C LEU A 3 18.18 5.60 7.64
N ASN A 4 17.74 5.30 6.42
CA ASN A 4 16.33 5.45 6.04
C ASN A 4 15.42 4.55 6.89
N LYS A 5 15.88 3.35 7.21
CA LYS A 5 15.13 2.41 8.05
C LYS A 5 14.99 2.96 9.48
N GLN A 6 16.07 3.49 10.05
CA GLN A 6 16.06 4.06 11.40
C GLN A 6 15.14 5.28 11.53
N ILE A 7 15.13 6.16 10.52
CA ILE A 7 14.26 7.34 10.53
C ILE A 7 12.78 6.91 10.49
N VAL A 8 12.45 5.91 9.67
CA VAL A 8 11.08 5.38 9.59
C VAL A 8 10.66 4.71 10.91
N GLU A 9 11.53 3.87 11.48
CA GLU A 9 11.30 3.22 12.78
C GLU A 9 11.05 4.26 13.88
N PHE A 10 11.89 5.30 13.96
CA PHE A 10 11.68 6.40 14.90
C PHE A 10 10.32 7.09 14.71
N CYS A 11 9.91 7.37 13.47
CA CYS A 11 8.61 7.98 13.20
C CYS A 11 7.43 7.11 13.65
N GLU A 12 7.55 5.78 13.50
CA GLU A 12 6.54 4.81 13.93
C GLU A 12 6.47 4.74 15.46
N GLU A 13 7.61 4.57 16.14
CA GLU A 13 7.71 4.47 17.60
C GLU A 13 7.26 5.75 18.32
N ALA A 14 7.63 6.92 17.78
CA ALA A 14 7.25 8.21 18.35
C ALA A 14 5.81 8.66 17.98
N GLY A 15 5.08 7.89 17.16
CA GLY A 15 3.70 8.20 16.79
C GLY A 15 3.53 9.47 15.95
N ILE A 16 4.53 9.83 15.12
CA ILE A 16 4.56 11.09 14.36
C ILE A 16 3.41 11.19 13.33
N GLY A 17 2.81 10.06 12.94
CA GLY A 17 1.74 10.03 11.93
C GLY A 17 2.22 10.28 10.49
N MET A 18 3.51 10.02 10.23
CA MET A 18 4.15 10.23 8.93
C MET A 18 3.55 9.34 7.82
N LYS A 19 3.57 9.84 6.58
CA LYS A 19 3.29 9.08 5.35
C LYS A 19 4.43 9.24 4.36
N GLN A 20 4.90 8.12 3.80
CA GLN A 20 5.95 8.14 2.79
C GLN A 20 5.39 8.59 1.43
N TYR A 21 6.01 9.62 0.85
CA TYR A 21 5.83 9.96 -0.55
C TYR A 21 6.77 9.09 -1.41
N LEU A 22 6.28 8.62 -2.58
CA LEU A 22 6.99 7.65 -3.43
C LEU A 22 7.44 6.40 -2.65
N ALA A 23 6.49 5.81 -1.90
CA ALA A 23 6.79 4.76 -0.94
C ALA A 23 7.30 3.46 -1.59
N PRO A 24 8.40 2.85 -1.09
CA PRO A 24 8.99 1.62 -1.62
C PRO A 24 8.40 0.35 -0.99
N TYR A 25 7.11 0.32 -0.67
CA TYR A 25 6.48 -0.86 -0.05
C TYR A 25 6.42 -2.04 -1.01
N THR A 26 6.58 -3.25 -0.46
CA THR A 26 6.64 -4.49 -1.25
C THR A 26 5.49 -5.43 -0.97
N THR A 27 4.68 -5.18 0.06
CA THR A 27 3.54 -6.01 0.44
C THR A 27 2.23 -5.22 0.48
N GLN A 28 1.12 -5.89 0.21
CA GLN A 28 -0.20 -5.28 0.31
C GLN A 28 -0.52 -4.84 1.74
N GLN A 29 -0.03 -5.54 2.76
CA GLN A 29 -0.25 -5.15 4.16
C GLN A 29 0.40 -3.81 4.50
N GLN A 30 1.60 -3.54 3.98
CA GLN A 30 2.24 -2.24 4.10
C GLN A 30 1.42 -1.15 3.39
N TRP A 31 0.90 -1.45 2.20
CA TRP A 31 0.00 -0.53 1.49
C TRP A 31 -1.32 -0.29 2.23
N LYS A 32 -1.92 -1.32 2.84
CA LYS A 32 -3.11 -1.19 3.70
C LYS A 32 -2.84 -0.24 4.86
N ALA A 33 -1.73 -0.40 5.57
CA ALA A 33 -1.30 0.51 6.63
C ALA A 33 -1.04 1.94 6.11
N HIS A 34 -0.44 2.08 4.93
CA HIS A 34 -0.22 3.38 4.29
C HIS A 34 -1.52 4.11 3.98
N PHE A 35 -2.48 3.46 3.31
CA PHE A 35 -3.77 4.08 2.96
C PHE A 35 -4.70 4.24 4.17
N GLY A 36 -4.59 3.37 5.18
CA GLY A 36 -5.43 3.40 6.38
C GLY A 36 -6.92 3.31 6.03
N ALA A 37 -7.73 4.21 6.60
CA ALA A 37 -9.17 4.29 6.34
C ALA A 37 -9.53 4.47 4.85
N ARG A 38 -8.58 4.90 3.99
CA ARG A 38 -8.81 5.07 2.56
C ARG A 38 -8.66 3.77 1.76
N TRP A 39 -8.17 2.68 2.39
CA TRP A 39 -7.89 1.43 1.72
C TRP A 39 -9.11 0.84 1.00
N GLU A 40 -10.25 0.75 1.68
CA GLU A 40 -11.47 0.14 1.12
C GLU A 40 -11.93 0.89 -0.15
N THR A 41 -11.87 2.21 -0.13
CA THR A 41 -12.20 3.02 -1.32
C THR A 41 -11.18 2.81 -2.45
N PHE A 42 -9.89 2.62 -2.12
CA PHE A 42 -8.85 2.34 -3.10
C PHE A 42 -9.04 0.96 -3.75
N GLU A 43 -9.31 -0.06 -2.94
CA GLU A 43 -9.57 -1.43 -3.39
C GLU A 43 -10.83 -1.52 -4.25
N ARG A 44 -11.93 -0.88 -3.84
CA ARG A 44 -13.17 -0.78 -4.64
C ARG A 44 -12.93 -0.13 -6.01
N ARG A 45 -12.08 0.90 -6.06
CA ARG A 45 -11.69 1.55 -7.32
C ARG A 45 -10.81 0.64 -8.16
N LYS A 46 -9.86 -0.09 -7.55
CA LYS A 46 -9.04 -1.06 -8.28
C LYS A 46 -9.91 -2.13 -8.93
N HIS A 47 -10.87 -2.70 -8.19
CA HIS A 47 -11.84 -3.64 -8.74
C HIS A 47 -12.64 -3.05 -9.91
N ARG A 48 -13.12 -1.80 -9.79
CA ARG A 48 -13.93 -1.16 -10.84
C ARG A 48 -13.17 -0.86 -12.13
N TYR A 49 -11.90 -0.47 -12.04
CA TYR A 49 -11.15 0.07 -13.18
C TYR A 49 -10.01 -0.84 -13.68
N ASP A 50 -9.54 -1.78 -12.86
CA ASP A 50 -8.52 -2.77 -13.21
C ASP A 50 -8.76 -4.10 -12.44
N PRO A 51 -9.85 -4.82 -12.74
CA PRO A 51 -10.30 -6.00 -11.99
C PRO A 51 -9.32 -7.18 -12.02
N LEU A 52 -8.41 -7.20 -13.00
CA LEU A 52 -7.40 -8.25 -13.14
C LEU A 52 -6.02 -7.82 -12.62
N ALA A 53 -5.91 -6.61 -12.04
CA ALA A 53 -4.67 -6.03 -11.55
C ALA A 53 -3.52 -6.09 -12.59
N ILE A 54 -3.83 -5.70 -13.84
CA ILE A 54 -2.87 -5.69 -14.94
C ILE A 54 -2.02 -4.42 -14.91
N LEU A 55 -2.61 -3.30 -14.49
CA LEU A 55 -1.98 -1.98 -14.58
C LEU A 55 -1.04 -1.72 -13.40
N ALA A 56 0.12 -1.13 -13.73
CA ALA A 56 1.17 -0.69 -12.81
C ALA A 56 1.68 -1.77 -11.82
N PRO A 57 2.11 -2.96 -12.29
CA PRO A 57 2.56 -4.05 -11.42
C PRO A 57 3.79 -3.68 -10.58
N GLY A 58 4.61 -2.73 -11.04
CA GLY A 58 5.78 -2.23 -10.31
C GLY A 58 5.46 -1.58 -8.96
N GLN A 59 4.23 -1.13 -8.75
CA GLN A 59 3.76 -0.58 -7.46
C GLN A 59 3.54 -1.67 -6.39
N ARG A 60 3.40 -2.94 -6.79
CA ARG A 60 3.27 -4.09 -5.87
C ARG A 60 2.12 -3.98 -4.86
N ILE A 61 1.06 -3.26 -5.21
CA ILE A 61 -0.14 -3.12 -4.35
C ILE A 61 -1.08 -4.32 -4.52
N PHE A 62 -1.29 -4.75 -5.76
CA PHE A 62 -2.14 -5.89 -6.12
C PHE A 62 -1.38 -6.82 -7.05
N PRO A 63 -1.11 -8.08 -6.65
CA PRO A 63 -0.67 -9.12 -7.58
C PRO A 63 -1.71 -9.35 -8.68
N LYS A 64 -1.27 -9.84 -9.85
CA LYS A 64 -2.18 -10.13 -10.98
C LYS A 64 -3.29 -11.10 -10.55
N ALA A 65 -4.53 -10.78 -10.92
CA ALA A 65 -5.73 -11.57 -10.61
C ALA A 65 -5.92 -11.91 -9.11
N SER A 66 -5.43 -11.05 -8.21
CA SER A 66 -5.52 -11.26 -6.75
C SER A 66 -6.70 -10.59 -6.06
N LEU A 67 -7.49 -9.82 -6.80
CA LEU A 67 -8.62 -9.12 -6.21
C LEU A 67 -9.69 -10.14 -5.80
N PRO A 68 -10.22 -10.06 -4.57
CA PRO A 68 -11.32 -10.92 -4.16
C PRO A 68 -12.54 -10.66 -5.04
N LEU A 69 -13.34 -11.71 -5.27
CA LEU A 69 -14.61 -11.55 -5.98
C LEU A 69 -15.48 -10.54 -5.21
N PRO A 70 -16.14 -9.62 -5.91
CA PRO A 70 -17.05 -8.68 -5.26
C PRO A 70 -18.18 -9.48 -4.62
N LEU A 71 -18.48 -9.21 -3.35
CA LEU A 71 -19.72 -9.64 -2.71
C LEU A 71 -20.92 -8.97 -3.39
#